data_AF-A0A8X7BTR2-F1
#
_entry.id   AF-A0A8X7BTR2-F1
#
_cell.length_a   1.000
_cell.length_b   1.000
_cell.length_c   1.000
_cell.angle_alpha   90.00
_cell.angle_beta   90.00
_cell.angle_gamma   90.00
#
_symmetry.space_group_name_H-M   'P 1'
#
loop_
_entity.id
_entity.type
_entity.pdbx_description
1 polymer ?
#
loop_
_entity_poly.entity_id
_entity_poly.type
_entity_poly.pdbx_seq_one_letter_code
_entity_poly.pdbx_strand_id
1 'polypeptide(L)'
;LAAICGANVAHTTSYHLQYIGKVKRLHRTLKGAIKAHYNIKLPETFSTVLLGLRTALRPDTNHTIAQMVYGSNIRFPDEFFSPPSIQMDPETFCRLLWRS
;
A
#
# COMPACT_ATOMS: atom_id res chain seq x y z
N LEU A 1 -21.51 0.31 -21.73
CA LEU A 1 -20.94 0.42 -20.36
C LEU A 1 -20.29 1.78 -20.11
N ALA A 2 -19.25 2.18 -20.84
CA ALA A 2 -18.60 3.48 -20.63
C ALA A 2 -19.55 4.69 -20.73
N ALA A 3 -20.43 4.69 -21.75
CA ALA A 3 -21.46 5.72 -21.90
C ALA A 3 -22.49 5.76 -20.75
N ILE A 4 -22.77 4.61 -20.12
CA ILE A 4 -23.72 4.53 -18.99
C ILE A 4 -23.07 5.09 -17.71
N CYS A 5 -21.76 4.92 -17.54
CA CYS A 5 -21.01 5.46 -16.41
C CYS A 5 -20.49 6.89 -16.62
N GLY A 6 -20.85 7.55 -17.74
CA GLY A 6 -20.32 8.88 -18.09
C GLY A 6 -18.80 8.90 -18.38
N ALA A 7 -18.20 7.74 -18.66
CA ALA A 7 -16.77 7.60 -18.89
C ALA A 7 -16.43 7.78 -20.38
N ASN A 8 -15.42 8.59 -20.66
CA ASN A 8 -14.89 8.73 -22.02
C ASN A 8 -13.85 7.63 -22.29
N VAL A 9 -14.05 6.86 -23.37
CA VAL A 9 -13.13 5.79 -23.77
C VAL A 9 -12.08 6.36 -24.71
N ALA A 10 -10.85 6.52 -24.20
CA ALA A 10 -9.71 6.85 -25.03
C ALA A 10 -9.07 5.58 -25.59
N HIS A 11 -9.09 5.41 -26.91
CA HIS A 11 -8.37 4.33 -27.57
C HIS A 11 -6.89 4.72 -27.72
N THR A 12 -6.00 3.89 -27.18
CA THR A 12 -4.57 4.02 -27.45
C THR A 12 -4.24 3.39 -28.80
N THR A 13 -3.59 4.12 -29.69
CA THR A 13 -3.03 3.57 -30.93
C THR A 13 -1.98 2.50 -30.63
N SER A 14 -1.91 1.47 -31.48
CA SER A 14 -0.84 0.47 -31.37
C SER A 14 0.52 1.17 -31.45
N TYR A 15 1.49 0.70 -30.66
CA TYR A 15 2.87 1.22 -30.60
C TYR A 15 3.07 2.61 -29.94
N HIS A 16 2.04 3.29 -29.43
CA HIS A 16 2.22 4.52 -28.65
C HIS A 16 2.59 4.23 -27.18
N LEU A 17 3.82 3.74 -26.96
CA LEU A 17 4.32 3.26 -25.66
C LEU A 17 4.29 4.30 -24.52
N GLN A 18 4.35 5.59 -24.86
CA GLN A 18 4.35 6.67 -23.88
C GLN A 18 3.03 6.77 -23.09
N TYR A 19 1.90 6.49 -23.73
CA TYR A 19 0.57 6.64 -23.12
C TYR A 19 0.27 5.53 -22.10
N ILE A 20 0.78 4.32 -22.37
CA ILE A 20 0.57 3.13 -21.52
C ILE A 20 1.74 2.94 -20.52
N GLY A 21 2.79 3.75 -20.64
CA GLY A 21 4.04 3.59 -19.88
C GLY A 21 3.83 3.56 -18.36
N LYS A 22 3.00 4.45 -17.82
CA LYS A 22 2.70 4.52 -16.37
C LYS A 22 2.00 3.24 -15.88
N VAL A 23 0.99 2.77 -16.61
CA VAL A 23 0.25 1.54 -16.29
C VAL A 23 1.15 0.31 -16.38
N LYS A 24 1.96 0.20 -17.44
CA LYS A 24 2.93 -0.89 -17.61
C LYS A 24 3.97 -0.93 -16.49
N ARG A 25 4.49 0.23 -16.06
CA ARG A 25 5.43 0.33 -14.94
C ARG A 25 4.80 -0.15 -13.64
N LEU A 26 3.59 0.34 -13.32
CA LEU A 26 2.83 -0.11 -12.14
C LEU A 26 2.62 -1.62 -12.16
N HIS A 27 2.21 -2.16 -13.32
CA HIS A 27 1.96 -3.58 -13.48
C HIS A 27 3.22 -4.44 -13.31
N ARG A 28 4.39 -3.96 -13.75
CA ARG A 28 5.69 -4.63 -13.52
C ARG A 28 6.04 -4.67 -12.03
N THR A 29 5.89 -3.55 -11.33
CA THR A 29 6.15 -3.48 -9.89
C THR A 29 5.23 -4.42 -9.12
N LEU A 30 3.93 -4.41 -9.46
CA LEU A 30 2.94 -5.30 -8.85
C LEU A 30 3.29 -6.77 -9.05
N LYS A 31 3.64 -7.17 -10.28
CA LYS A 31 4.09 -8.54 -10.58
C LYS A 31 5.34 -8.93 -9.79
N GLY A 32 6.30 -8.00 -9.63
CA GLY A 32 7.50 -8.22 -8.83
C GLY A 32 7.18 -8.47 -7.36
N ALA A 33 6.34 -7.63 -6.77
CA ALA A 33 5.92 -7.79 -5.38
C ALA A 33 5.15 -9.09 -5.15
N ILE A 34 4.20 -9.45 -6.03
CA ILE A 34 3.48 -10.72 -5.93
C ILE A 34 4.42 -11.92 -6.01
N LYS A 35 5.41 -11.88 -6.92
CA LYS A 35 6.43 -12.95 -7.02
C LYS A 35 7.28 -13.08 -5.74
N ALA A 36 7.56 -11.99 -5.04
CA ALA A 36 8.31 -12.02 -3.78
C ALA A 36 7.52 -12.70 -2.64
N HIS A 37 6.19 -12.75 -2.74
CA HIS A 37 5.29 -13.30 -1.73
C HIS A 37 4.59 -14.61 -2.16
N TYR A 38 5.18 -15.34 -3.12
CA TYR A 38 4.56 -16.49 -3.81
C TYR A 38 4.06 -17.65 -2.90
N ASN A 39 4.44 -17.66 -1.62
CA ASN A 39 4.08 -18.71 -0.66
C ASN A 39 2.91 -18.37 0.29
N ILE A 40 2.28 -17.20 0.15
CA ILE A 40 1.20 -16.72 1.03
C ILE A 40 -0.12 -16.67 0.26
N LYS A 41 -1.26 -16.92 0.94
CA LYS A 41 -2.62 -16.85 0.37
C LYS A 41 -2.78 -15.61 -0.52
N LEU A 42 -3.01 -15.85 -1.81
CA LEU A 42 -3.05 -14.81 -2.86
C LEU A 42 -3.93 -13.57 -2.51
N PRO A 43 -5.13 -13.71 -1.92
CA PRO A 43 -5.98 -12.54 -1.61
C PRO A 43 -5.42 -11.63 -0.51
N GLU A 44 -4.83 -12.23 0.51
CA GLU A 44 -4.20 -11.50 1.63
C GLU A 44 -2.92 -10.82 1.13
N THR A 45 -2.08 -11.56 0.39
CA THR A 45 -0.88 -11.04 -0.26
C THR A 45 -1.19 -9.88 -1.19
N PHE A 46 -2.25 -10.00 -1.99
CA PHE A 46 -2.65 -8.94 -2.94
C PHE A 46 -3.07 -7.66 -2.21
N SER A 47 -3.84 -7.80 -1.13
CA SER A 47 -4.27 -6.67 -0.30
C SER A 47 -3.06 -5.97 0.35
N THR A 48 -2.13 -6.74 0.89
CA THR A 48 -0.89 -6.23 1.51
C THR A 48 0.02 -5.54 0.49
N VAL A 49 0.22 -6.15 -0.68
CA VAL A 49 1.04 -5.57 -1.76
C VAL A 49 0.43 -4.27 -2.27
N LEU A 50 -0.89 -4.21 -2.47
CA LEU A 50 -1.57 -2.99 -2.88
C LEU A 50 -1.49 -1.90 -1.81
N LEU A 51 -1.60 -2.26 -0.54
CA LEU A 51 -1.43 -1.32 0.57
C LEU A 51 -0.02 -0.75 0.57
N GLY A 52 1.01 -1.60 0.49
CA GLY A 52 2.41 -1.18 0.42
C GLY A 52 2.69 -0.29 -0.80
N LEU A 53 2.11 -0.58 -1.96
CA LEU A 53 2.24 0.27 -3.16
C LEU A 53 1.54 1.64 -3.00
N ARG A 54 0.51 1.73 -2.17
CA ARG A 54 -0.20 2.99 -1.90
C ARG A 54 0.53 3.86 -0.89
N THR A 55 1.16 3.25 0.10
CA THR A 55 1.90 3.93 1.18
C THR A 55 3.38 4.14 0.85
N ALA A 56 3.92 3.49 -0.19
CA ALA A 56 5.29 3.73 -0.62
C ALA A 56 5.48 5.18 -1.10
N LEU A 57 6.55 5.81 -0.62
CA LEU A 57 6.95 7.14 -1.04
C LEU A 57 7.34 7.11 -2.53
N ARG A 58 6.70 7.94 -3.33
CA ARG A 58 7.08 8.13 -4.72
C ARG A 58 8.20 9.16 -4.82
N PRO A 59 9.39 8.80 -5.33
CA PRO A 59 10.50 9.74 -5.43
C PRO A 59 10.26 10.85 -6.47
N ASP A 60 9.33 10.65 -7.40
CA ASP A 60 8.94 11.65 -8.40
C ASP A 60 8.08 12.78 -7.82
N THR A 61 7.28 12.49 -6.79
CA THR A 61 6.32 13.44 -6.22
C THR A 61 6.58 13.78 -4.76
N ASN A 62 7.51 13.11 -4.07
CA ASN A 62 7.74 13.18 -2.61
C ASN A 62 6.49 12.95 -1.75
N HIS A 63 5.46 12.32 -2.32
CA HIS A 63 4.19 12.01 -1.66
C HIS A 63 3.83 10.56 -1.94
N THR A 64 3.12 9.92 -1.01
CA THR A 64 2.56 8.58 -1.24
C THR A 64 1.29 8.67 -2.10
N ILE A 65 0.94 7.59 -2.80
CA ILE A 65 -0.32 7.57 -3.58
C ILE A 65 -1.54 7.71 -2.68
N ALA A 66 -1.45 7.13 -1.48
CA ALA A 66 -2.41 7.32 -0.40
C ALA A 66 -2.61 8.81 -0.06
N GLN A 67 -1.52 9.56 0.17
CA GLN A 67 -1.58 10.99 0.43
C GLN A 67 -2.17 11.78 -0.74
N MET A 68 -1.80 11.44 -1.98
CA MET A 68 -2.33 12.13 -3.16
C MET A 68 -3.83 11.92 -3.36
N VAL A 69 -4.36 10.75 -2.98
CA VAL A 69 -5.79 10.41 -3.18
C VAL A 69 -6.65 10.90 -2.00
N TYR A 70 -6.16 10.75 -0.78
CA TYR A 70 -6.94 11.02 0.45
C TYR A 70 -6.55 12.31 1.16
N GLY A 71 -5.54 13.04 0.66
CA GLY A 71 -5.01 14.26 1.30
C GLY A 71 -4.30 14.03 2.64
N SER A 72 -4.17 12.77 3.07
CA SER A 72 -3.61 12.38 4.37
C SER A 72 -2.85 11.07 4.25
N ASN A 73 -1.92 10.82 5.17
CA ASN A 73 -1.17 9.57 5.16
C ASN A 73 -2.05 8.43 5.68
N ILE A 74 -2.11 7.31 4.96
CA ILE A 74 -2.79 6.11 5.44
C ILE A 74 -1.92 5.51 6.54
N ARG A 75 -2.41 5.57 7.78
CA ARG A 75 -1.78 4.91 8.93
C ARG A 75 -1.93 3.40 8.79
N PHE A 76 -0.86 2.66 9.08
CA PHE A 76 -0.94 1.21 9.15
C PHE A 76 -1.77 0.79 10.39
N PRO A 77 -2.44 -0.37 10.37
CA PRO A 77 -3.09 -0.93 11.56
C PRO A 77 -2.12 -1.07 12.76
N ASP A 78 -0.84 -1.29 12.47
CA ASP A 78 0.24 -1.37 13.47
C ASP A 78 0.57 -0.01 14.12
N GLU A 79 0.36 1.10 13.40
CA GLU A 79 0.48 2.48 13.93
C GLU A 79 -0.81 2.94 14.65
N PHE A 80 -1.87 2.13 14.66
CA PHE A 80 -3.11 2.44 15.37
C PHE A 80 -2.95 2.25 16.88
N PHE A 81 -2.00 1.41 17.29
CA PHE A 81 -1.58 1.32 18.68
C PHE A 81 -0.79 2.58 19.02
N SER A 82 -1.46 3.51 19.69
CA SER A 82 -0.75 4.58 20.37
C SER A 82 0.29 3.95 21.31
N PRO A 83 1.51 4.50 21.42
CA PRO A 83 2.44 4.04 22.45
C PRO A 83 1.67 4.04 23.77
N PRO A 84 1.71 2.94 24.55
CA PRO A 84 0.96 2.89 25.79
C PRO A 84 1.33 4.13 26.61
N SER A 85 0.33 4.89 27.03
CA SER A 85 0.50 6.07 27.90
C SER A 85 1.04 5.70 29.29
N ILE A 86 1.28 4.41 29.52
CA ILE A 86 1.89 3.88 30.71
C ILE A 86 3.40 3.88 30.44
N GLN A 87 4.09 4.87 30.98
CA GLN A 87 5.52 4.74 31.29
C GLN A 87 5.65 3.66 32.36
N MET A 88 5.54 2.39 31.95
CA MET A 88 5.71 1.28 32.87
C MET A 88 7.20 1.02 32.98
N ASP A 89 7.71 1.18 34.19
CA ASP A 89 9.09 0.87 34.50
C ASP A 89 9.42 -0.59 34.08
N PRO A 90 10.56 -0.83 33.40
CA PRO A 90 10.92 -2.15 32.89
C PRO A 90 10.88 -3.25 33.95
N GLU A 91 11.13 -2.92 35.22
CA GLU A 91 11.12 -3.87 36.33
C GLU A 91 9.68 -4.35 36.65
N THR A 92 8.70 -3.46 36.52
CA THR A 92 7.28 -3.79 36.74
C THR A 92 6.74 -4.69 35.64
N PHE A 93 7.16 -4.49 34.38
CA PHE A 93 6.80 -5.35 33.26
C PHE A 93 7.33 -6.78 33.42
N CYS A 94 8.61 -6.91 33.79
CA CYS A 94 9.24 -8.22 34.01
C CYS A 94 8.57 -9.01 35.15
N ARG A 95 8.15 -8.33 36.22
CA ARG A 95 7.44 -8.98 37.34
C ARG A 95 6.04 -9.48 36.97
N LEU A 96 5.34 -8.81 36.05
CA LEU A 96 4.00 -9.21 35.62
C LEU A 96 4.04 -10.40 34.66
N LEU A 97 5.03 -10.47 33.77
CA LEU A 97 5.19 -11.61 32.85
C LEU A 97 5.58 -12.91 33.58
N TRP A 98 6.35 -12.83 34.66
CA TRP A 98 6.76 -14.00 35.42
C TRP A 98 5.65 -14.58 36.32
N ARG A 99 4.56 -13.83 36.50
CA ARG A 99 3.50 -14.18 37.46
C ARG A 99 2.26 -14.80 36.78
N SER A 100 2.32 -15.02 35.46
CA SER A 100 1.32 -15.77 34.68
C SER A 100 1.86 -17.12 34.23
#